data_AF-A0A7G9TC25-F1
#
_entry.id   AF-A0A7G9TC25-F1
#
_cell.length_a   1.000
_cell.length_b   1.000
_cell.length_c   1.000
_cell.angle_alpha   90.00
_cell.angle_beta   90.00
_cell.angle_gamma   90.00
#
_symmetry.space_group_name_H-M   'P 1'
#
loop_
_entity.id
_entity.type
_entity.pdbx_description
1 polymer ?
#
loop_
_entity_poly.entity_id
_entity_poly.type
_entity_poly.pdbx_seq_one_letter_code
_entity_poly.pdbx_strand_id
1 'polypeptide(L)'
;MTALPASPVRQRGASLVVVLILLLVMTLLGLAVLRGTLLEERMSANLLDRSQNFQAAEAALREAEALIAAGTWGVDPPAAGAACANGMCGAPATTVADRATDPAFAGWRAATSNVNNGIGGAQAVQPQFFVEHAGWVETWFECNEAGSKYRGTALCIRPVYKVTARSQADGRSSVLLQSSFVAP
;
A
#
# COMPACT_ATOMS: atom_id res chain seq x y z
N MET A 1 -51.94 -74.66 33.81
CA MET A 1 -50.47 -74.57 33.97
C MET A 1 -49.99 -73.42 33.09
N THR A 2 -49.30 -72.47 33.73
CA THR A 2 -48.93 -71.11 33.31
C THR A 2 -47.69 -71.06 32.42
N ALA A 3 -47.75 -70.34 31.29
CA ALA A 3 -46.60 -70.12 30.40
C ALA A 3 -45.90 -68.77 30.72
N LEU A 4 -44.82 -68.92 31.49
CA LEU A 4 -43.52 -68.22 31.61
C LEU A 4 -43.37 -66.69 31.37
N PRO A 5 -42.72 -65.96 32.30
CA PRO A 5 -42.34 -64.56 32.12
C PRO A 5 -41.15 -64.39 31.16
N ALA A 6 -41.26 -63.43 30.23
CA ALA A 6 -40.15 -63.03 29.36
C ALA A 6 -39.08 -62.26 30.15
N SER A 7 -37.87 -62.79 30.19
CA SER A 7 -36.72 -62.16 30.85
C SER A 7 -36.29 -60.89 30.09
N PRO A 8 -36.21 -59.71 30.76
CA PRO A 8 -35.75 -58.49 30.11
C PRO A 8 -34.27 -58.63 29.75
N VAL A 9 -33.96 -58.52 28.46
CA VAL A 9 -32.58 -58.47 27.96
C VAL A 9 -31.92 -57.21 28.51
N ARG A 10 -30.99 -57.39 29.45
CA ARG A 10 -30.15 -56.31 29.99
C ARG A 10 -29.25 -55.80 28.87
N GLN A 11 -29.59 -54.66 28.27
CA GLN A 11 -28.72 -53.95 27.33
C GLN A 11 -27.40 -53.61 28.03
N ARG A 12 -26.31 -54.25 27.64
CA ARG A 12 -24.97 -53.99 28.13
C ARG A 12 -24.33 -52.87 27.29
N GLY A 13 -24.24 -51.68 27.86
CA GLY A 13 -23.01 -50.86 27.87
C GLY A 13 -22.39 -50.33 26.58
N ALA A 14 -23.07 -50.36 25.42
CA ALA A 14 -22.49 -49.82 24.17
C ALA A 14 -22.85 -48.34 23.88
N SER A 15 -23.90 -47.81 24.51
CA SER A 15 -24.40 -46.45 24.21
C SER A 15 -23.38 -45.35 24.49
N LEU A 16 -22.64 -45.46 25.60
CA LEU A 16 -21.62 -44.47 25.98
C LEU A 16 -20.47 -44.42 24.98
N VAL A 17 -20.05 -45.58 24.44
CA VAL A 17 -19.00 -45.65 23.42
C VAL A 17 -19.46 -45.03 22.11
N VAL A 18 -20.68 -45.34 21.66
CA VAL A 18 -21.24 -44.75 20.43
C VAL A 18 -21.38 -43.24 20.58
N VAL A 19 -21.90 -42.74 21.71
CA VAL A 19 -22.00 -41.30 21.97
C VAL A 19 -20.63 -40.63 21.95
N LEU A 20 -19.61 -41.25 22.56
CA LEU A 20 -18.27 -40.68 22.60
C LEU A 20 -17.61 -40.64 21.20
N ILE A 21 -17.81 -41.66 20.37
CA ILE A 21 -17.36 -41.66 18.96
C ILE A 21 -18.07 -40.56 18.17
N LEU A 22 -19.38 -40.41 18.33
CA LEU A 22 -20.15 -39.37 17.65
C LEU A 22 -19.71 -37.97 18.09
N LEU A 23 -19.50 -37.74 19.39
CA LEU A 23 -18.95 -36.49 19.91
C LEU A 23 -17.55 -36.21 19.34
N LEU A 24 -16.68 -37.21 19.29
CA LEU A 24 -15.35 -37.08 18.69
C LEU A 24 -15.45 -36.65 17.21
N VAL A 25 -16.28 -37.32 16.42
CA VAL A 25 -16.47 -36.97 14.99
C VAL A 25 -16.98 -35.54 14.85
N MET A 26 -17.98 -35.13 15.65
CA MET A 26 -18.51 -33.76 15.62
C MET A 26 -17.46 -32.72 16.01
N THR A 27 -16.64 -32.99 17.02
CA THR A 27 -15.55 -32.07 17.42
C THR A 27 -14.48 -31.91 16.34
N LEU A 28 -14.11 -33.00 15.65
CA LEU A 28 -13.14 -32.93 14.55
C LEU A 28 -13.68 -32.13 13.36
N LEU A 29 -14.96 -32.30 13.03
CA LEU A 29 -15.63 -31.48 12.01
C LEU A 29 -15.66 -30.00 12.42
N GLY A 30 -16.00 -29.71 13.68
CA GLY A 30 -15.96 -28.35 14.22
C GLY A 30 -14.57 -27.70 14.12
N LEU A 31 -13.51 -28.44 14.50
CA LEU A 31 -12.13 -27.97 14.39
C LEU A 31 -11.69 -27.75 12.94
N ALA A 32 -12.12 -28.59 12.01
CA ALA A 32 -11.81 -28.43 10.59
C ALA A 32 -12.40 -27.12 10.03
N VAL A 33 -13.66 -26.81 10.37
CA VAL A 33 -14.32 -25.56 9.99
C VAL A 33 -13.61 -24.35 10.60
N LEU A 34 -13.32 -24.38 11.91
CA LEU A 34 -12.62 -23.28 12.59
C LEU A 34 -11.23 -22.99 12.01
N ARG A 35 -10.50 -24.03 11.60
CA ARG A 35 -9.20 -23.85 10.91
C ARG A 35 -9.37 -23.13 9.58
N GLY A 36 -10.43 -23.45 8.83
CA GLY A 36 -10.77 -22.75 7.59
C GLY A 36 -11.05 -21.28 7.82
N THR A 37 -11.94 -20.96 8.77
CA THR A 37 -12.32 -19.57 9.06
C THR A 37 -11.14 -18.72 9.53
N LEU A 38 -10.22 -19.29 10.32
CA LEU A 38 -9.02 -18.58 10.77
C LEU A 38 -8.05 -18.25 9.62
N LEU A 39 -7.96 -19.10 8.59
CA LEU A 39 -7.14 -18.81 7.41
C LEU A 39 -7.76 -17.70 6.57
N GLU A 40 -9.08 -17.71 6.39
CA GLU A 40 -9.81 -16.66 5.69
C GLU A 40 -9.71 -15.31 6.41
N GLU A 41 -9.79 -15.31 7.74
CA GLU A 41 -9.60 -14.10 8.57
C GLU A 41 -8.20 -13.52 8.41
N ARG A 42 -7.15 -14.35 8.41
CA ARG A 42 -5.78 -13.88 8.18
C ARG A 42 -5.57 -13.32 6.78
N MET A 43 -6.19 -13.93 5.77
CA MET A 43 -6.14 -13.44 4.40
C MET A 43 -6.86 -12.09 4.28
N SER A 44 -8.05 -11.94 4.88
CA SER A 44 -8.80 -10.70 4.84
C SER A 44 -8.09 -9.57 5.61
N ALA A 45 -7.46 -9.89 6.74
CA ALA A 45 -6.62 -8.94 7.48
C ALA A 45 -5.43 -8.45 6.64
N ASN A 46 -4.72 -9.35 5.95
CA ASN A 46 -3.61 -8.97 5.07
C ASN A 46 -4.06 -8.11 3.87
N LEU A 47 -5.22 -8.41 3.29
CA LEU A 47 -5.78 -7.62 2.19
C LEU A 47 -6.20 -6.22 2.65
N LEU A 48 -6.83 -6.14 3.83
CA LEU A 48 -7.19 -4.87 4.45
C LEU A 48 -5.95 -4.03 4.79
N ASP A 49 -4.90 -4.66 5.29
CA ASP A 49 -3.62 -4.00 5.58
C ASP A 49 -3.02 -3.38 4.31
N ARG A 50 -2.98 -4.15 3.22
CA ARG A 50 -2.47 -3.68 1.93
C ARG A 50 -3.32 -2.56 1.33
N SER A 51 -4.64 -2.62 1.45
CA SER A 51 -5.52 -1.57 0.92
C SER A 51 -5.36 -0.26 1.69
N GLN A 52 -5.20 -0.32 3.01
CA GLN A 52 -4.90 0.86 3.84
C GLN A 52 -3.54 1.48 3.47
N ASN A 53 -2.50 0.67 3.30
CA ASN A 53 -1.19 1.17 2.88
C ASN A 53 -1.22 1.77 1.46
N PHE A 54 -2.05 1.22 0.56
CA PHE A 54 -2.25 1.80 -0.76
C PHE A 54 -2.91 3.19 -0.67
N GLN A 55 -3.98 3.32 0.10
CA GLN A 55 -4.65 4.61 0.32
C GLN A 55 -3.71 5.65 0.96
N ALA A 56 -2.86 5.22 1.89
CA ALA A 56 -1.84 6.08 2.50
C ALA A 56 -0.79 6.55 1.49
N ALA A 57 -0.28 5.65 0.65
CA ALA A 57 0.65 6.01 -0.41
C ALA A 57 -0.01 6.96 -1.43
N GLU A 58 -1.28 6.74 -1.78
CA GLU A 58 -2.03 7.64 -2.67
C GLU A 58 -2.22 9.03 -2.05
N ALA A 59 -2.55 9.12 -0.76
CA ALA A 59 -2.66 10.40 -0.06
C ALA A 59 -1.34 11.19 -0.09
N ALA A 60 -0.21 10.52 0.15
CA ALA A 60 1.12 11.15 0.04
C ALA A 60 1.46 11.58 -1.39
N LEU A 61 1.06 10.79 -2.39
CA LEU A 61 1.23 11.12 -3.80
C LEU A 61 0.44 12.38 -4.17
N ARG A 62 -0.83 12.48 -3.75
CA ARG A 62 -1.67 13.66 -3.96
C ARG A 62 -1.13 14.90 -3.25
N GLU A 63 -0.60 14.73 -2.03
CA GLU A 63 0.06 15.82 -1.30
C GLU A 63 1.28 16.34 -2.06
N ALA A 64 2.11 15.44 -2.60
CA ALA A 64 3.25 15.81 -3.43
C ALA A 64 2.81 16.57 -4.69
N GLU A 65 1.81 16.08 -5.43
CA GLU A 65 1.25 16.76 -6.61
C GLU A 65 0.73 18.16 -6.27
N ALA A 66 0.05 18.31 -5.12
CA ALA A 66 -0.45 19.61 -4.66
C ALA A 66 0.70 20.58 -4.32
N LEU A 67 1.78 20.10 -3.71
CA LEU A 67 2.98 20.89 -3.44
C LEU A 67 3.68 21.34 -4.73
N ILE A 68 3.69 20.48 -5.76
CA ILE A 68 4.22 20.80 -7.09
C ILE A 68 3.37 21.93 -7.70
N ALA A 69 2.04 21.74 -7.72
CA ALA A 69 1.11 22.72 -8.28
C ALA A 69 1.13 24.07 -7.52
N ALA A 70 1.41 24.06 -6.22
CA ALA A 70 1.57 25.27 -5.41
C ALA A 70 2.93 25.96 -5.58
N GLY A 71 3.87 25.39 -6.35
CA GLY A 71 5.20 25.98 -6.56
C GLY A 71 6.06 26.04 -5.30
N THR A 72 5.82 25.15 -4.31
CA THR A 72 6.48 25.22 -3.00
C THR A 72 8.00 25.03 -3.03
N TRP A 73 8.54 24.42 -4.09
CA TRP A 73 9.99 24.24 -4.28
C TRP A 73 10.65 25.30 -5.18
N GLY A 74 9.92 26.35 -5.55
CA GLY A 74 10.40 27.39 -6.44
C GLY A 74 10.27 27.02 -7.93
N VAL A 75 10.78 27.91 -8.78
CA VAL A 75 10.67 27.81 -10.25
C VAL A 75 11.77 26.97 -10.89
N ASP A 76 12.92 26.83 -10.22
CA ASP A 76 14.07 26.12 -10.77
C ASP A 76 14.24 24.75 -10.07
N PRO A 77 14.08 23.64 -10.80
CA PRO A 77 14.33 22.32 -10.25
C PRO A 77 15.81 22.14 -9.89
N PRO A 78 16.14 21.32 -8.88
CA PRO A 78 17.53 21.02 -8.56
C PRO A 78 18.26 20.43 -9.77
N ALA A 79 19.54 20.78 -9.93
CA ALA A 79 20.38 20.27 -11.02
C ALA A 79 20.39 18.73 -11.05
N ALA A 80 20.57 18.14 -12.22
CA ALA A 80 20.72 16.70 -12.35
C ALA A 80 21.85 16.18 -11.45
N GLY A 81 21.59 15.08 -10.72
CA GLY A 81 22.50 14.52 -9.73
C GLY A 81 22.52 15.24 -8.37
N ALA A 82 21.82 16.37 -8.20
CA ALA A 82 21.72 17.02 -6.90
C ALA A 82 21.00 16.12 -5.88
N ALA A 83 21.45 16.23 -4.63
CA ALA A 83 20.80 15.58 -3.50
C ALA A 83 19.39 16.13 -3.29
N CYS A 84 18.54 15.33 -2.64
CA CYS A 84 17.17 15.74 -2.36
C CYS A 84 17.14 16.78 -1.24
N ALA A 85 16.34 17.82 -1.42
CA ALA A 85 16.05 18.84 -0.42
C ALA A 85 14.53 18.88 -0.17
N ASN A 86 14.09 18.66 1.07
CA ASN A 86 12.68 18.69 1.46
C ASN A 86 11.75 17.86 0.54
N GLY A 87 12.21 16.67 0.14
CA GLY A 87 11.48 15.75 -0.73
C GLY A 87 11.55 16.07 -2.23
N MET A 88 12.24 17.13 -2.66
CA MET A 88 12.47 17.43 -4.07
C MET A 88 13.90 17.09 -4.46
N CYS A 89 14.07 16.36 -5.55
CA CYS A 89 15.33 15.83 -6.03
C CYS A 89 15.57 16.25 -7.47
N GLY A 90 16.83 16.48 -7.82
CA GLY A 90 17.22 16.63 -9.22
C GLY A 90 17.05 15.32 -9.98
N ALA A 91 17.04 15.38 -11.32
CA ALA A 91 17.02 14.19 -12.15
C ALA A 91 18.13 13.21 -11.70
N PRO A 92 17.86 11.90 -11.57
CA PRO A 92 18.88 10.94 -11.18
C PRO A 92 20.02 10.95 -12.21
N ALA A 93 21.26 10.88 -11.74
CA ALA A 93 22.39 10.69 -12.63
C ALA A 93 22.30 9.30 -13.27
N THR A 94 22.74 9.17 -14.53
CA THR A 94 22.62 7.93 -15.32
C THR A 94 23.35 6.72 -14.72
N THR A 95 24.23 6.96 -13.75
CA THR A 95 25.02 5.93 -13.04
C THR A 95 24.43 5.52 -11.69
N VAL A 96 23.31 6.11 -11.28
CA VAL A 96 22.69 5.87 -9.97
C VAL A 96 21.47 4.96 -10.15
N ALA A 97 21.33 3.97 -9.26
CA ALA A 97 20.15 3.11 -9.22
C ALA A 97 18.88 3.93 -8.97
N ASP A 98 17.72 3.37 -9.31
CA ASP A 98 16.44 4.03 -9.04
C ASP A 98 16.30 4.30 -7.53
N ARG A 99 16.09 5.56 -7.14
CA ARG A 99 16.02 5.99 -5.73
C ARG A 99 14.86 5.33 -4.99
N ALA A 100 13.85 4.87 -5.72
CA ALA A 100 12.71 4.13 -5.19
C ALA A 100 13.10 2.74 -4.64
N THR A 101 14.14 2.11 -5.20
CA THR A 101 14.59 0.76 -4.83
C THR A 101 15.90 0.75 -4.03
N ASP A 102 16.58 1.89 -3.93
CA ASP A 102 17.79 2.05 -3.13
C ASP A 102 17.46 2.06 -1.62
N PRO A 103 17.92 1.06 -0.84
CA PRO A 103 17.68 1.01 0.60
C PRO A 103 18.44 2.09 1.38
N ALA A 104 19.51 2.67 0.81
CA ALA A 104 20.30 3.72 1.45
C ALA A 104 19.74 5.14 1.18
N PHE A 105 18.70 5.25 0.35
CA PHE A 105 18.13 6.53 -0.02
C PHE A 105 17.38 7.19 1.16
N ALA A 106 17.90 8.33 1.62
CA ALA A 106 17.36 9.08 2.76
C ALA A 106 16.56 10.34 2.37
N GLY A 107 16.33 10.59 1.08
CA GLY A 107 15.65 11.80 0.58
C GLY A 107 14.12 11.80 0.70
N TRP A 108 13.55 10.87 1.47
CA TRP A 108 12.11 10.76 1.68
C TRP A 108 11.60 11.89 2.58
N ARG A 109 10.56 12.59 2.11
CA ARG A 109 9.77 13.52 2.92
C ARG A 109 8.56 12.82 3.49
N ALA A 110 8.30 13.02 4.77
CA ALA A 110 7.08 12.53 5.40
C ALA A 110 5.88 13.35 4.94
N ALA A 111 4.79 12.66 4.58
CA ALA A 111 3.51 13.30 4.31
C ALA A 111 2.86 13.80 5.60
N THR A 112 2.05 14.84 5.46
CA THR A 112 1.23 15.39 6.55
C THR A 112 0.08 14.46 6.89
N SER A 113 -0.42 13.73 5.89
CA SER A 113 -1.52 12.78 6.02
C SER A 113 -1.07 11.52 6.75
N ASN A 114 -1.54 11.30 7.98
CA ASN A 114 -1.37 10.04 8.70
C ASN A 114 -2.59 9.14 8.46
N VAL A 115 -2.39 7.94 7.92
CA VAL A 115 -3.49 6.98 7.83
C VAL A 115 -3.53 6.17 9.12
N ASN A 116 -4.06 6.82 10.16
CA ASN A 116 -4.41 6.21 11.43
C ASN A 116 -5.83 5.66 11.31
N ASN A 117 -6.00 4.37 11.01
CA ASN A 117 -7.35 3.81 11.03
C ASN A 117 -7.78 3.32 12.42
N GLY A 118 -6.90 3.29 13.44
CA GLY A 118 -7.25 2.97 14.83
C GLY A 118 -7.84 1.56 15.09
N ILE A 119 -8.11 0.78 14.05
CA ILE A 119 -8.61 -0.58 14.14
C ILE A 119 -7.48 -1.47 14.66
N GLY A 120 -7.70 -2.11 15.81
CA GLY A 120 -6.79 -3.12 16.38
C GLY A 120 -5.49 -2.59 17.01
N GLY A 121 -5.40 -1.30 17.34
CA GLY A 121 -4.18 -0.72 17.94
C GLY A 121 -3.01 -0.58 16.95
N ALA A 122 -3.31 -0.61 15.64
CA ALA A 122 -2.31 -0.48 14.60
C ALA A 122 -1.59 0.88 14.68
N GLN A 123 -0.26 0.83 14.64
CA GLN A 123 0.61 2.00 14.69
C GLN A 123 0.38 2.91 13.48
N ALA A 124 0.47 4.22 13.70
CA ALA A 124 0.37 5.23 12.65
C ALA A 124 1.37 4.93 11.54
N VAL A 125 0.88 4.66 10.32
CA VAL A 125 1.74 4.63 9.15
C VAL A 125 1.81 6.04 8.61
N GLN A 126 3.00 6.63 8.70
CA GLN A 126 3.29 7.90 8.06
C GLN A 126 3.82 7.61 6.66
N PRO A 127 3.00 7.81 5.61
CA PRO A 127 3.48 7.63 4.26
C PRO A 127 4.52 8.71 3.93
N GLN A 128 5.40 8.39 3.00
CA GLN A 128 6.52 9.22 2.61
C GLN A 128 6.54 9.38 1.11
N PHE A 129 7.08 10.48 0.61
CA PHE A 129 7.23 10.73 -0.81
C PHE A 129 8.53 11.45 -1.13
N PHE A 130 8.94 11.37 -2.38
CA PHE A 130 9.90 12.27 -2.99
C PHE A 130 9.49 12.56 -4.43
N VAL A 131 9.99 13.66 -4.97
CA VAL A 131 9.70 14.17 -6.30
C VAL A 131 11.02 14.33 -7.04
N GLU A 132 11.10 13.82 -8.25
CA GLU A 132 12.26 14.00 -9.13
C GLU A 132 11.86 14.84 -10.33
N HIS A 133 12.68 15.82 -10.67
CA HIS A 133 12.52 16.50 -11.96
C HIS A 133 12.91 15.56 -13.10
N ALA A 134 11.95 15.20 -13.95
CA ALA A 134 12.14 14.26 -15.06
C ALA A 134 12.55 14.96 -16.36
N GLY A 135 12.29 16.25 -16.49
CA GLY A 135 12.63 17.04 -17.67
C GLY A 135 11.56 18.07 -18.00
N TRP A 136 11.63 18.58 -19.21
CA TRP A 136 10.78 19.63 -19.72
C TRP A 136 10.00 19.12 -20.92
N VAL A 137 8.72 19.47 -21.01
CA VAL A 137 7.86 19.12 -22.15
C VAL A 137 7.23 20.35 -22.76
N GLU A 138 7.04 20.29 -24.08
CA GLU A 138 6.29 21.29 -24.83
C GLU A 138 4.79 21.12 -24.54
N THR A 139 4.13 22.23 -24.21
CA THR A 139 2.68 22.25 -23.92
C THR A 139 1.83 22.29 -25.19
N TRP A 140 2.44 22.76 -26.27
CA TRP A 140 1.82 22.89 -27.58
C TRP A 140 2.84 22.53 -28.66
N PHE A 141 2.35 21.95 -29.75
CA PHE A 141 3.17 21.59 -30.90
C PHE A 141 3.96 22.81 -31.39
N GLU A 142 5.27 22.64 -31.58
CA GLU A 142 6.19 23.65 -32.11
C GLU A 142 6.32 24.92 -31.26
N CYS A 143 5.90 24.91 -29.99
CA CYS A 143 5.98 26.12 -29.18
C CYS A 143 7.43 26.61 -28.98
N ASN A 144 8.40 25.69 -29.00
CA ASN A 144 9.83 25.96 -28.87
C ASN A 144 10.53 26.24 -30.21
N GLU A 145 9.81 26.16 -31.34
CA GLU A 145 10.38 26.47 -32.65
C GLU A 145 10.71 27.95 -32.82
N ALA A 146 11.69 28.20 -33.69
CA ALA A 146 12.10 29.56 -34.03
C ALA A 146 10.99 30.31 -34.77
N GLY A 147 10.43 31.33 -34.13
CA GLY A 147 9.36 32.17 -34.69
C GLY A 147 7.99 31.96 -34.05
N SER A 148 7.83 30.93 -33.19
CA SER A 148 6.64 30.78 -32.35
C SER A 148 6.42 31.99 -31.46
N LYS A 149 5.17 32.49 -31.40
CA LYS A 149 4.75 33.56 -30.48
C LYS A 149 4.95 33.17 -29.00
N TYR A 150 5.00 31.87 -28.72
CA TYR A 150 5.06 31.33 -27.36
C TYR A 150 6.47 30.90 -26.94
N ARG A 151 7.47 31.00 -27.84
CA ARG A 151 8.85 30.62 -27.54
C ARG A 151 9.41 31.46 -26.38
N GLY A 152 9.97 30.80 -25.37
CA GLY A 152 10.53 31.46 -24.19
C GLY A 152 9.48 31.97 -23.18
N THR A 153 8.19 31.74 -23.43
CA THR A 153 7.14 32.01 -22.44
C THR A 153 7.03 30.82 -21.47
N ALA A 154 6.68 31.11 -20.20
CA ALA A 154 6.44 30.08 -19.18
C ALA A 154 5.28 29.13 -19.53
N LEU A 155 4.46 29.49 -20.53
CA LEU A 155 3.36 28.66 -21.02
C LEU A 155 3.81 27.66 -22.08
N CYS A 156 5.00 27.81 -22.69
CA CYS A 156 5.47 26.91 -23.75
C CYS A 156 6.11 25.64 -23.19
N ILE A 157 6.95 25.76 -22.17
CA ILE A 157 7.68 24.63 -21.62
C ILE A 157 7.23 24.41 -20.18
N ARG A 158 6.71 23.22 -19.88
CA ARG A 158 6.29 22.84 -18.53
C ARG A 158 7.20 21.75 -17.96
N PRO A 159 7.53 21.82 -16.66
CA PRO A 159 8.35 20.81 -16.02
C PRO A 159 7.53 19.54 -15.77
N VAL A 160 8.16 18.40 -16.03
CA VAL A 160 7.64 17.07 -15.71
C VAL A 160 8.35 16.56 -14.47
N TYR A 161 7.57 16.01 -13.56
CA TYR A 161 8.05 15.44 -12.32
C TYR A 161 7.68 13.96 -12.23
N LYS A 162 8.61 13.13 -11.78
CA LYS A 162 8.33 11.76 -11.34
C LYS A 162 8.14 11.79 -9.83
N VAL A 163 6.90 11.59 -9.39
CA VAL A 163 6.53 11.51 -7.98
C VAL A 163 6.58 10.06 -7.56
N THR A 164 7.32 9.77 -6.48
CA THR A 164 7.34 8.44 -5.86
C THR A 164 6.82 8.56 -4.44
N ALA A 165 5.80 7.78 -4.09
CA ALA A 165 5.24 7.72 -2.75
C ALA A 165 5.30 6.29 -2.22
N ARG A 166 5.49 6.14 -0.91
CA ARG A 166 5.48 4.84 -0.23
C ARG A 166 4.73 4.89 1.09
N SER A 167 4.14 3.76 1.44
CA SER A 167 3.60 3.48 2.77
C SER A 167 4.22 2.19 3.27
N GLN A 168 4.93 2.24 4.39
CA GLN A 168 5.57 1.09 4.99
C GLN A 168 5.63 1.22 6.51
N ALA A 169 5.51 0.10 7.21
CA ALA A 169 5.74 -0.01 8.64
C ALA A 169 6.22 -1.43 8.96
N ASP A 170 6.90 -1.58 10.09
CA ASP A 170 7.42 -2.88 10.52
C ASP A 170 6.28 -3.88 10.75
N GLY A 171 6.44 -5.10 10.24
CA GLY A 171 5.42 -6.15 10.30
C GLY A 171 4.15 -5.90 9.47
N ARG A 172 4.10 -4.85 8.63
CA ARG A 172 2.97 -4.55 7.74
C ARG A 172 3.36 -4.69 6.27
N SER A 173 2.37 -4.71 5.39
CA SER A 173 2.58 -4.63 3.95
C SER A 173 3.23 -3.31 3.54
N SER A 174 4.15 -3.36 2.58
CA SER A 174 4.76 -2.17 1.96
C SER A 174 4.14 -1.90 0.61
N VAL A 175 3.76 -0.65 0.34
CA VAL A 175 3.24 -0.22 -0.97
C VAL A 175 4.09 0.95 -1.47
N LEU A 176 4.48 0.90 -2.75
CA LEU A 176 5.19 1.97 -3.45
C LEU A 176 4.41 2.32 -4.72
N LEU A 177 4.16 3.60 -4.93
CA LEU A 177 3.46 4.17 -6.08
C LEU A 177 4.36 5.16 -6.80
N GLN A 178 4.28 5.19 -8.12
CA GLN A 178 4.97 6.13 -8.98
C GLN A 178 4.00 6.78 -9.96
N SER A 179 4.10 8.09 -10.12
CA SER A 179 3.29 8.89 -11.05
C SER A 179 4.19 9.88 -11.80
N SER A 180 3.89 10.10 -13.08
CA SER A 180 4.47 11.20 -13.86
C SER A 180 3.47 12.36 -13.86
N PHE A 181 3.86 13.49 -13.30
CA PHE A 181 3.01 14.67 -13.12
C PHE A 181 3.58 15.88 -13.85
N VAL A 182 2.72 16.62 -14.57
CA VAL A 182 3.09 17.88 -15.24
C VAL A 182 2.44 19.02 -14.46
N ALA A 183 3.26 19.88 -13.85
CA ALA A 183 2.78 21.00 -13.03
C ALA A 183 1.95 21.98 -13.88
N PRO A 184 0.75 22.44 -13.45
CA PRO A 184 -0.15 23.36 -14.17
C PRO A 184 0.53 24.62 -14.73
#